data_AF-A0A7X8ZED1-F1
#
_entry.id   AF-A0A7X8ZED1-F1
#
_cell.length_a   1.000
_cell.length_b   1.000
_cell.length_c   1.000
_cell.angle_alpha   90.00
_cell.angle_beta   90.00
_cell.angle_gamma   90.00
#
_symmetry.space_group_name_H-M   'P 1'
#
loop_
_entity.id
_entity.type
_entity.pdbx_description
1 polymer ?
#
loop_
_entity_poly.entity_id
_entity_poly.type
_entity_poly.pdbx_seq_one_letter_code
_entity_poly.pdbx_strand_id
1 'polypeptide(L)'
;MLKTVKVYAKKSWHWLTSMRTALALLFLLAIAAIPGALLPQRSLNESNVIEYIQNNGKLAEFYDKLQLFDVFSSSWFTAIYMLLLISLAGCILPRSWEHYKAMRAPVVRAPRNLARLQHHGEGVVNKPVEELQKDTYRLLKGWKSSSFTPEEDRAGAYSISAEKGYLREFFNLVFHLGIVGMILTAGLGRIFYYEGHVIVVTDGEQHSQNSTFCNTATANFDSFRAGANFDGTGLTTFCFEAHDFSADYLPNGQAEMFRSNISYAIGDEIFNDPETWTDYELRVNHPLRIEGDRVYLQGHGFAPTFTVTWPNGETRTQTVQWRPDDPTFFLSSGVMRFDPPAGVFPDLYERRQNQLAIQGLFAPTA
;
A
#
# COMPACT_ATOMS: atom_id res chain seq x y z
N MET A 1 -6.40 -21.45 39.04
CA MET A 1 -6.39 -21.13 37.60
C MET A 1 -6.34 -19.63 37.30
N LEU A 2 -7.31 -18.80 37.73
CA LEU A 2 -7.39 -17.38 37.33
C LEU A 2 -6.16 -16.53 37.70
N LYS A 3 -5.57 -16.74 38.90
CA LYS A 3 -4.35 -16.03 39.33
C LYS A 3 -3.14 -16.39 38.47
N THR A 4 -2.97 -17.67 38.16
CA THR A 4 -1.91 -18.19 37.30
C THR A 4 -2.00 -17.61 35.89
N VAL A 5 -3.21 -17.60 35.29
CA VAL A 5 -3.46 -17.00 33.96
C VAL A 5 -3.10 -15.51 33.95
N LYS A 6 -3.50 -14.75 34.98
CA LYS A 6 -3.15 -13.32 35.09
C LYS A 6 -1.64 -13.08 35.19
N VAL A 7 -0.91 -13.93 35.90
CA VAL A 7 0.55 -13.83 36.03
C VAL A 7 1.24 -14.08 34.68
N TYR A 8 0.84 -15.12 33.95
CA TYR A 8 1.40 -15.39 32.62
C TYR A 8 1.04 -14.31 31.61
N ALA A 9 -0.21 -13.83 31.59
CA ALA A 9 -0.63 -12.73 30.72
C ALA A 9 0.19 -11.45 30.98
N LYS A 10 0.40 -11.09 32.25
CA LYS A 10 1.23 -9.93 32.63
C LYS A 10 2.69 -10.12 32.22
N LYS A 11 3.24 -11.33 32.38
CA LYS A 11 4.61 -11.64 31.97
C LYS A 11 4.78 -11.56 30.45
N SER A 12 3.84 -12.12 29.69
CA SER A 12 3.83 -12.04 28.22
C SER A 12 3.68 -10.59 27.76
N TRP A 13 2.83 -9.80 28.41
CA TRP A 13 2.70 -8.37 28.12
C TRP A 13 4.02 -7.62 28.35
N HIS A 14 4.65 -7.78 29.52
CA HIS A 14 5.94 -7.13 29.80
C HIS A 14 7.05 -7.55 28.82
N TRP A 15 7.05 -8.81 28.39
CA TRP A 15 7.98 -9.29 27.38
C TRP A 15 7.70 -8.63 26.02
N LEU A 16 6.44 -8.60 25.59
CA LEU A 16 6.02 -8.02 24.33
C LEU A 16 6.28 -6.51 24.27
N THR A 17 6.03 -5.77 25.36
CA THR A 17 6.23 -4.32 25.40
C THR A 17 7.69 -3.89 25.66
N SER A 18 8.65 -4.81 25.62
CA SER A 18 10.06 -4.47 25.82
C SER A 18 10.73 -4.05 24.50
N MET A 19 11.61 -3.03 24.56
CA MET A 19 12.37 -2.56 23.39
C MET A 19 13.23 -3.67 22.75
N ARG A 20 13.75 -4.58 23.58
CA ARG A 20 14.53 -5.74 23.11
C ARG A 20 13.69 -6.65 22.21
N THR A 21 12.45 -6.91 22.62
CA THR A 21 11.52 -7.75 21.85
C THR A 21 11.15 -7.06 20.53
N ALA A 22 10.90 -5.75 20.54
CA ALA A 22 10.65 -4.99 19.32
C ALA A 22 11.80 -5.13 18.31
N LEU A 23 13.05 -4.98 18.75
CA LEU A 23 14.24 -5.14 17.91
C LEU A 23 14.38 -6.57 17.37
N ALA A 24 14.12 -7.59 18.21
CA ALA A 24 14.15 -8.98 17.78
C ALA A 24 13.05 -9.30 16.76
N LEU A 25 11.83 -8.79 16.97
CA LEU A 25 10.71 -8.94 16.05
C LEU A 25 10.95 -8.22 14.73
N LEU A 26 11.59 -7.04 14.75
CA LEU A 26 12.01 -6.32 13.56
C LEU A 26 13.00 -7.15 12.73
N PHE A 27 14.01 -7.74 13.38
CA PHE A 27 14.97 -8.61 12.71
C PHE A 27 14.33 -9.89 12.16
N LEU A 28 13.42 -10.49 12.93
CA LEU A 28 12.64 -11.64 12.50
C LEU A 28 11.76 -11.30 11.29
N LEU A 29 11.10 -10.14 11.28
CA LEU A 29 10.30 -9.65 10.16
C LEU A 29 11.15 -9.45 8.91
N ALA A 30 12.38 -8.92 9.06
CA ALA A 30 13.31 -8.77 7.95
C ALA A 30 13.70 -10.11 7.33
N ILE A 31 14.02 -11.12 8.15
CA ILE A 31 14.31 -12.48 7.66
C ILE A 31 13.07 -13.09 6.99
N ALA A 32 11.91 -12.92 7.61
CA ALA A 32 10.61 -13.38 7.12
C ALA A 32 10.25 -12.79 5.74
N ALA A 33 10.73 -11.59 5.41
CA ALA A 33 10.50 -10.95 4.12
C ALA A 33 11.42 -11.45 2.99
N ILE A 34 12.55 -12.11 3.31
CA ILE A 34 13.53 -12.57 2.31
C ILE A 34 12.88 -13.50 1.25
N PRO A 35 12.12 -14.55 1.62
CA PRO A 35 11.48 -15.40 0.62
C PRO A 35 10.52 -14.63 -0.29
N GLY A 36 9.84 -13.61 0.25
CA GLY A 36 8.90 -12.78 -0.50
C GLY A 36 9.57 -11.94 -1.59
N ALA A 37 10.87 -11.65 -1.45
CA ALA A 37 11.66 -10.94 -2.45
C ALA A 37 12.35 -11.87 -3.47
N LEU A 38 12.56 -13.14 -3.11
CA LEU A 38 13.29 -14.11 -3.94
C LEU A 38 12.36 -15.03 -4.76
N LEU A 39 11.15 -15.30 -4.27
CA LEU A 39 10.19 -16.18 -4.91
C LEU A 39 9.05 -15.37 -5.54
N PRO A 40 8.47 -15.83 -6.67
CA PRO A 40 7.32 -15.16 -7.28
C PRO A 40 6.17 -15.07 -6.26
N GLN A 41 5.49 -13.92 -6.19
CA GLN A 41 4.36 -13.72 -5.28
C GLN A 41 3.05 -13.67 -6.06
N ARG A 42 2.03 -14.43 -5.63
CA ARG A 42 0.73 -14.50 -6.33
C ARG A 42 0.02 -13.16 -6.40
N SER A 43 0.22 -12.32 -5.38
CA SER A 43 -0.35 -10.98 -5.35
C SER A 43 0.17 -10.11 -6.50
N LEU A 44 1.38 -10.38 -7.01
CA LEU A 44 2.02 -9.65 -8.10
C LEU A 44 1.78 -10.30 -9.46
N ASN A 45 1.98 -11.63 -9.55
CA ASN A 45 1.78 -12.37 -10.78
C ASN A 45 1.49 -13.85 -10.46
N GLU A 46 0.22 -14.23 -10.53
CA GLU A 46 -0.24 -15.59 -10.26
C GLU A 46 0.29 -16.60 -11.30
N SER A 47 0.38 -16.19 -12.57
CA SER A 47 0.89 -17.03 -13.65
C SER A 47 2.34 -17.48 -13.41
N ASN A 48 3.21 -16.57 -12.95
CA ASN A 48 4.60 -16.91 -12.63
C ASN A 48 4.71 -17.95 -11.50
N VAL A 49 3.79 -17.92 -10.52
CA VAL A 49 3.75 -18.91 -9.45
C VAL A 49 3.29 -20.26 -9.98
N ILE A 50 2.27 -20.28 -10.85
CA ILE A 50 1.78 -21.51 -11.49
C ILE A 50 2.90 -22.15 -12.32
N GLU A 51 3.59 -21.36 -13.15
CA GLU A 51 4.71 -21.83 -13.95
C GLU A 51 5.86 -22.36 -13.08
N TYR A 52 6.22 -21.65 -12.01
CA TYR A 52 7.25 -22.10 -11.06
C TYR A 52 6.87 -23.45 -10.43
N ILE A 53 5.60 -23.63 -10.04
CA ILE A 53 5.12 -24.91 -9.49
C ILE A 53 5.21 -26.03 -10.53
N GLN A 54 4.82 -25.76 -11.78
CA GLN A 54 4.91 -26.73 -12.87
C GLN A 54 6.36 -27.14 -13.16
N ASN A 55 7.29 -26.19 -13.14
CA ASN A 55 8.71 -26.40 -13.44
C ASN A 55 9.49 -27.08 -12.29
N ASN A 56 9.06 -26.88 -11.03
CA ASN A 56 9.82 -27.33 -9.85
C ASN A 56 9.12 -28.44 -9.03
N GLY A 57 7.88 -28.81 -9.38
CA GLY A 57 7.14 -29.94 -8.82
C GLY A 57 7.04 -29.92 -7.28
N LYS A 58 7.40 -31.04 -6.64
CA LYS A 58 7.22 -31.26 -5.18
C LYS A 58 7.88 -30.22 -4.28
N LEU A 59 9.00 -29.62 -4.70
CA LEU A 59 9.68 -28.59 -3.90
C LEU A 59 8.81 -27.32 -3.83
N ALA A 60 8.26 -26.90 -4.97
CA ALA A 60 7.38 -25.75 -5.04
C ALA A 60 6.06 -26.01 -4.31
N GLU A 61 5.49 -27.21 -4.39
CA GLU A 61 4.31 -27.58 -3.58
C GLU A 61 4.58 -27.47 -2.07
N PHE A 62 5.79 -27.77 -1.62
CA PHE A 62 6.18 -27.59 -0.22
C PHE A 62 6.30 -26.11 0.16
N TYR A 63 6.90 -25.28 -0.70
CA TYR A 63 6.95 -23.83 -0.52
C TYR A 63 5.55 -23.22 -0.45
N ASP A 64 4.64 -23.73 -1.26
CA ASP A 64 3.26 -23.30 -1.28
C ASP A 64 2.53 -23.62 0.04
N LYS A 65 2.72 -24.83 0.57
CA LYS A 65 2.18 -25.21 1.89
C LYS A 65 2.72 -24.34 3.02
N LEU A 66 3.95 -23.84 2.90
CA LEU A 66 4.54 -22.88 3.83
C LEU A 66 4.11 -21.43 3.58
N GLN A 67 3.26 -21.18 2.58
CA GLN A 67 2.81 -19.85 2.15
C GLN A 67 3.94 -18.95 1.65
N LEU A 68 5.02 -19.50 1.07
CA LEU A 68 6.17 -18.71 0.59
C LEU A 68 5.90 -17.95 -0.73
N PHE A 69 4.85 -18.30 -1.45
CA PHE A 69 4.36 -17.53 -2.61
C PHE A 69 3.30 -16.48 -2.22
N ASP A 70 2.94 -16.42 -0.93
CA ASP A 70 1.97 -15.52 -0.32
C ASP A 70 2.54 -14.92 0.98
N VAL A 71 3.84 -14.61 1.03
CA VAL A 71 4.53 -14.24 2.27
C VAL A 71 3.82 -13.09 2.97
N PHE A 72 3.44 -12.05 2.22
CA PHE A 72 2.84 -10.83 2.77
C PHE A 72 1.38 -10.98 3.22
N SER A 73 0.70 -12.07 2.85
CA SER A 73 -0.65 -12.44 3.30
C SER A 73 -0.65 -13.71 4.16
N SER A 74 0.52 -14.30 4.42
CA SER A 74 0.65 -15.53 5.19
C SER A 74 0.32 -15.32 6.67
N SER A 75 -0.25 -16.35 7.28
CA SER A 75 -0.66 -16.32 8.69
C SER A 75 0.51 -16.04 9.64
N TRP A 76 1.68 -16.61 9.35
CA TRP A 76 2.88 -16.45 10.17
C TRP A 76 3.51 -15.05 10.02
N PHE A 77 3.55 -14.49 8.80
CA PHE A 77 4.06 -13.13 8.59
C PHE A 77 3.15 -12.10 9.25
N THR A 78 1.83 -12.24 9.08
CA THR A 78 0.85 -11.38 9.76
C THR A 78 0.98 -11.48 11.28
N ALA A 79 1.24 -12.67 11.84
CA ALA A 79 1.47 -12.82 13.27
C ALA A 79 2.71 -12.05 13.75
N ILE A 80 3.85 -12.15 13.05
CA ILE A 80 5.08 -11.41 13.39
C ILE A 80 4.83 -9.91 13.31
N TYR A 81 4.20 -9.45 12.23
CA TYR A 81 3.85 -8.04 12.03
C TYR A 81 2.93 -7.50 13.14
N MET A 82 1.87 -8.25 13.51
CA MET A 82 0.96 -7.85 14.58
C MET A 82 1.65 -7.82 15.95
N LEU A 83 2.51 -8.80 16.24
CA LEU A 83 3.32 -8.80 17.46
C LEU A 83 4.25 -7.59 17.51
N LEU A 84 4.90 -7.25 16.38
CA LEU A 84 5.76 -6.08 16.29
C LEU A 84 4.97 -4.79 16.52
N LEU A 85 3.79 -4.65 15.90
CA LEU A 85 2.91 -3.50 16.08
C LEU A 85 2.47 -3.34 17.54
N ILE A 86 2.02 -4.42 18.18
CA ILE A 86 1.62 -4.41 19.59
C ILE A 86 2.81 -4.08 20.49
N SER A 87 3.98 -4.65 20.20
CA SER A 87 5.24 -4.37 20.92
C SER A 87 5.60 -2.89 20.84
N LEU A 88 5.56 -2.33 19.63
CA LEU A 88 5.88 -0.93 19.35
C LEU A 88 4.88 0.01 20.04
N ALA A 89 3.57 -0.26 19.93
CA ALA A 89 2.54 0.50 20.64
C ALA A 89 2.73 0.42 22.16
N GLY A 90 3.02 -0.77 22.68
CA GLY A 90 3.24 -1.02 24.10
C GLY A 90 4.49 -0.35 24.67
N CYS A 91 5.53 -0.13 23.87
CA CYS A 91 6.72 0.61 24.32
C CYS A 91 6.56 2.13 24.17
N ILE A 92 5.84 2.61 23.14
CA ILE A 92 5.73 4.04 22.86
C ILE A 92 4.70 4.73 23.76
N LEU A 93 3.53 4.12 24.00
CA LEU A 93 2.43 4.78 24.73
C LEU A 93 2.81 5.15 26.18
N PRO A 94 3.40 4.26 27.00
CA PRO A 94 3.80 4.61 28.36
C PRO A 94 4.88 5.69 28.36
N ARG A 95 5.85 5.60 27.45
CA ARG A 95 6.94 6.57 27.33
C ARG A 95 6.43 7.95 26.92
N SER A 96 5.49 8.02 25.99
CA SER A 96 4.82 9.27 25.62
C SER A 96 4.09 9.91 26.80
N TRP A 97 3.43 9.10 27.62
CA TRP A 97 2.76 9.59 28.82
C TRP A 97 3.73 10.09 29.90
N GLU A 98 4.84 9.39 30.13
CA GLU A 98 5.89 9.82 31.05
C GLU A 98 6.57 11.10 30.58
N HIS A 99 6.88 11.21 29.28
CA HIS A 99 7.45 12.43 28.71
C HIS A 99 6.49 13.61 28.82
N TYR A 100 5.20 13.39 28.58
CA TYR A 100 4.17 14.40 28.77
C TYR A 100 4.10 14.89 30.22
N LYS A 101 4.14 13.97 31.20
CA LYS A 101 4.23 14.31 32.62
C LYS A 101 5.50 15.10 32.94
N ALA A 102 6.66 14.68 32.44
CA ALA A 102 7.93 15.35 32.66
C ALA A 102 7.96 16.77 32.05
N MET A 103 7.36 16.96 30.88
CA MET A 103 7.22 18.28 30.27
C MET A 103 6.39 19.22 31.13
N ARG A 104 5.33 18.72 31.78
CA ARG A 104 4.45 19.51 32.67
C ARG A 104 4.96 19.69 34.09
N ALA A 105 5.86 18.84 34.58
CA ALA A 105 6.43 18.96 35.91
C ALA A 105 7.32 20.22 36.03
N PRO A 106 7.46 20.87 37.21
CA PRO A 106 8.44 21.94 37.39
C PRO A 106 9.87 21.41 37.24
N VAL A 107 10.83 22.29 36.93
CA VAL A 107 12.25 21.92 36.82
C VAL A 107 12.72 21.37 38.17
N VAL A 108 13.59 20.36 38.16
CA VAL A 108 14.15 19.81 39.40
C VAL A 108 14.97 20.86 40.15
N ARG A 109 14.89 20.84 41.49
CA ARG A 109 15.65 21.74 42.37
C ARG A 109 17.15 21.50 42.25
N ALA A 110 17.93 22.56 42.48
CA ALA A 110 19.39 22.48 42.50
C ALA A 110 19.87 21.44 43.55
N PRO A 111 20.95 20.68 43.26
CA PRO A 111 21.52 19.77 44.23
C PRO A 111 22.18 20.55 45.38
N ARG A 112 22.11 19.99 46.59
CA ARG A 112 22.63 20.65 47.81
C ARG A 112 24.13 21.00 47.73
N ASN A 113 24.92 20.19 47.03
CA ASN A 113 26.37 20.36 46.90
C ASN A 113 26.77 20.50 45.42
N LEU A 114 26.79 21.73 44.90
CA LEU A 114 27.13 22.01 43.50
C LEU A 114 28.59 21.67 43.16
N ALA A 115 29.51 21.76 44.12
CA ALA A 115 30.92 21.41 43.94
C ALA A 115 31.17 19.93 43.58
N ARG A 116 30.17 19.04 43.77
CA ARG A 116 30.25 17.63 43.35
C ARG A 116 29.96 17.43 41.86
N LEU A 117 29.45 18.45 41.17
CA LEU A 117 29.20 18.39 39.73
C LEU A 117 30.49 18.61 38.96
N GLN A 118 30.67 17.86 37.88
CA GLN A 118 31.85 17.95 37.00
C GLN A 118 32.00 19.34 36.37
N HIS A 119 30.89 20.01 36.11
CA HIS A 119 30.84 21.37 35.60
C HIS A 119 30.21 22.27 36.66
N HIS A 120 31.07 22.88 37.49
CA HIS A 120 30.68 23.90 38.44
C HIS A 120 31.64 25.09 38.34
N GLY A 121 31.17 26.26 38.76
CA GLY A 121 31.97 27.47 38.87
C GLY A 121 31.36 28.37 39.93
N GLU A 122 32.20 29.16 40.58
CA GLU A 122 31.79 30.17 41.54
C GLU A 122 32.34 31.53 41.12
N GLY A 123 31.63 32.59 41.49
CA GLY A 123 32.02 33.95 41.16
C GLY A 123 31.19 34.95 41.95
N VAL A 124 31.75 36.14 42.16
CA VAL A 124 31.08 37.26 42.84
C VAL A 124 30.60 38.24 41.79
N VAL A 125 29.33 38.64 41.89
CA VAL A 125 28.72 39.63 41.00
C VAL A 125 28.24 40.81 41.85
N ASN A 126 28.74 42.01 41.55
CA ASN A 126 28.35 43.24 42.24
C ASN A 126 27.04 43.81 41.67
N LYS A 127 25.94 43.09 41.90
CA LYS A 127 24.57 43.49 41.52
C LYS A 127 23.56 43.11 42.60
N PRO A 128 22.45 43.86 42.75
CA PRO A 128 21.32 43.43 43.55
C PRO A 128 20.74 42.09 43.07
N VAL A 129 20.20 41.29 44.00
CA VAL A 129 19.67 39.95 43.71
C VAL A 129 18.52 40.00 42.69
N GLU A 130 17.65 41.00 42.78
CA GLU A 130 16.51 41.19 41.89
C GLU A 130 16.93 41.48 40.45
N GLU A 131 18.01 42.25 40.26
CA GLU A 131 18.59 42.52 38.95
C GLU A 131 19.26 41.26 38.37
N LEU A 132 19.98 40.53 39.22
CA LEU A 132 20.63 39.27 38.85
C LEU A 132 19.62 38.20 38.42
N GLN A 133 18.47 38.10 39.09
CA GLN A 133 17.38 37.21 38.70
C GLN A 133 16.86 37.53 37.30
N LYS A 134 16.55 38.80 37.02
CA LYS A 134 16.07 39.24 35.70
C LYS A 134 17.09 38.96 34.60
N ASP A 135 18.37 39.24 34.86
CA ASP A 135 19.45 38.95 33.94
C ASP A 135 19.59 37.45 33.68
N THR A 136 19.47 36.63 34.73
CA THR A 136 19.52 35.16 34.62
C THR A 136 18.39 34.62 33.76
N TYR A 137 17.14 35.06 33.96
CA TYR A 137 16.01 34.65 33.09
C TYR A 137 16.17 35.13 31.64
N ARG A 138 16.77 36.30 31.42
CA ARG A 138 17.06 36.80 30.08
C ARG A 138 18.11 35.95 29.36
N LEU A 139 19.17 35.53 30.06
CA LEU A 139 20.19 34.63 29.52
C LEU A 139 19.64 33.22 29.25
N LEU A 140 18.72 32.75 30.09
CA LEU A 140 18.06 31.46 29.97
C LEU A 140 16.81 31.50 29.07
N LYS A 141 16.66 32.51 28.21
CA LYS A 141 15.55 32.60 27.26
C LYS A 141 15.47 31.34 26.40
N GLY A 142 14.30 30.71 26.35
CA GLY A 142 14.06 29.45 25.64
C GLY A 142 14.46 28.19 26.42
N TRP A 143 14.86 28.32 27.68
CA TRP A 143 14.97 27.23 28.63
C TRP A 143 13.74 27.23 29.54
N LYS A 144 13.31 26.04 29.93
CA LYS A 144 12.31 25.90 30.98
C LYS A 144 13.03 26.14 32.30
N SER A 145 12.59 27.14 33.07
CA SER A 145 13.26 27.57 34.29
C SER A 145 12.29 27.63 35.46
N SER A 146 12.80 27.42 36.66
CA SER A 146 12.06 27.55 37.92
C SER A 146 12.98 28.14 38.98
N SER A 147 12.45 29.08 39.76
CA SER A 147 13.12 29.64 40.93
C SER A 147 12.61 28.96 42.20
N PHE A 148 13.50 28.87 43.20
CA PHE A 148 13.20 28.33 44.51
C PHE A 148 13.69 29.31 45.57
N THR A 149 12.83 29.61 46.53
CA THR A 149 13.19 30.38 47.72
C THR A 149 14.10 29.56 48.65
N PRO A 150 14.83 30.19 49.59
CA PRO A 150 15.64 29.48 50.59
C PRO A 150 14.88 28.37 51.34
N GLU A 151 13.58 28.52 51.58
CA GLU A 151 12.74 27.53 52.25
C GLU A 151 12.42 26.32 51.36
N GLU A 152 12.36 26.52 50.04
CA GLU A 152 12.02 25.49 49.07
C GLU A 152 13.27 24.75 48.55
N ASP A 153 14.43 25.41 48.56
CA ASP A 153 15.69 24.89 48.05
C ASP A 153 16.36 23.88 49.00
N ARG A 154 17.17 22.98 48.45
CA ARG A 154 17.85 21.92 49.23
C ARG A 154 19.03 22.43 50.05
N ALA A 155 19.62 23.57 49.68
CA ALA A 155 20.78 24.17 50.32
C ALA A 155 20.42 25.35 51.24
N GLY A 156 19.15 25.73 51.34
CA GLY A 156 18.75 26.90 52.11
C GLY A 156 19.10 28.23 51.45
N ALA A 157 19.30 28.23 50.13
CA ALA A 157 19.69 29.41 49.36
C ALA A 157 18.72 29.64 48.21
N TYR A 158 18.63 30.87 47.71
CA TYR A 158 17.87 31.14 46.50
C TYR A 158 18.54 30.43 45.32
N SER A 159 17.77 29.64 44.56
CA SER A 159 18.30 28.90 43.41
C SER A 159 17.41 29.05 42.17
N ILE A 160 18.05 29.06 41.00
CA ILE A 160 17.37 29.00 39.71
C ILE A 160 17.84 27.73 39.02
N SER A 161 16.89 26.86 38.67
CA SER A 161 17.17 25.66 37.90
C SER A 161 16.58 25.82 36.50
N ALA A 162 17.32 25.41 35.48
CA ALA A 162 16.85 25.48 34.10
C ALA A 162 17.25 24.24 33.30
N GLU A 163 16.35 23.79 32.44
CA GLU A 163 16.51 22.60 31.62
C GLU A 163 16.07 22.87 30.16
N LYS A 164 16.68 22.15 29.23
CA LYS A 164 16.39 22.20 27.79
C LYS A 164 16.54 20.80 27.20
N GLY A 165 15.86 20.52 26.10
CA GLY A 165 15.99 19.26 25.36
C GLY A 165 14.70 18.46 25.18
N TYR A 166 13.57 18.90 25.75
CA TYR A 166 12.28 18.23 25.61
C TYR A 166 11.81 18.04 24.16
N LEU A 167 12.15 18.98 23.28
CA LEU A 167 11.83 18.91 21.84
C LEU A 167 12.47 17.70 21.14
N ARG A 168 13.72 17.34 21.51
CA ARG A 168 14.42 16.21 20.89
C ARG A 168 13.68 14.90 21.14
N GLU A 169 13.29 14.68 22.39
CA GLU A 169 12.53 13.49 22.78
C GLU A 169 11.11 13.55 22.24
N PHE A 170 10.47 14.72 22.25
CA PHE A 170 9.13 14.91 21.68
C PHE A 170 9.07 14.50 20.21
N PHE A 171 9.96 15.02 19.36
CA PHE A 171 9.95 14.68 17.93
C PHE A 171 10.36 13.23 17.67
N ASN A 172 11.22 12.64 18.50
CA ASN A 172 11.49 11.21 18.46
C ASN A 172 10.21 10.40 18.70
N LEU A 173 9.43 10.76 19.72
CA LEU A 173 8.17 10.08 20.03
C LEU A 173 7.11 10.30 18.95
N VAL A 174 7.00 11.53 18.41
CA VAL A 174 6.09 11.85 17.29
C VAL A 174 6.42 11.02 16.06
N PHE A 175 7.70 10.84 15.72
CA PHE A 175 8.11 10.00 14.60
C PHE A 175 7.63 8.55 14.77
N HIS A 176 7.86 7.95 15.94
CA HIS A 176 7.43 6.58 16.21
C HIS A 176 5.90 6.44 16.22
N LEU A 177 5.18 7.39 16.84
CA LEU A 177 3.72 7.43 16.81
C LEU A 177 3.19 7.60 15.38
N GLY A 178 3.88 8.40 14.55
CA GLY A 178 3.56 8.58 13.13
C GLY A 178 3.72 7.29 12.33
N ILE A 179 4.80 6.53 12.57
CA ILE A 179 4.98 5.20 11.96
C ILE A 179 3.85 4.26 12.37
N VAL A 180 3.54 4.15 13.68
CA VAL A 180 2.44 3.31 14.17
C VAL A 180 1.11 3.73 13.54
N GLY A 181 0.84 5.03 13.50
CA GLY A 181 -0.37 5.59 12.89
C GLY A 181 -0.48 5.26 11.41
N MET A 182 0.60 5.46 10.64
CA MET A 182 0.66 5.10 9.22
C MET A 182 0.37 3.62 8.99
N ILE A 183 1.02 2.74 9.76
CA ILE A 183 0.86 1.29 9.67
C ILE A 183 -0.57 0.88 10.00
N LEU A 184 -1.16 1.44 11.06
CA LEU A 184 -2.55 1.20 11.45
C LEU A 184 -3.52 1.67 10.36
N THR A 185 -3.35 2.88 9.84
CA THR A 185 -4.21 3.44 8.80
C THR A 185 -4.11 2.64 7.49
N ALA A 186 -2.91 2.19 7.10
CA ALA A 186 -2.74 1.33 5.93
C ALA A 186 -3.40 -0.04 6.13
N GLY A 187 -3.24 -0.66 7.31
CA GLY A 187 -3.89 -1.91 7.66
C GLY A 187 -5.41 -1.82 7.68
N LEU A 188 -5.95 -0.75 8.27
CA LEU A 188 -7.39 -0.44 8.25
C LEU A 188 -7.86 -0.18 6.81
N GLY A 189 -7.11 0.57 6.02
CA GLY A 189 -7.40 0.81 4.60
C GLY A 189 -7.57 -0.49 3.83
N ARG A 190 -6.71 -1.49 4.06
CA ARG A 190 -6.81 -2.82 3.44
C ARG A 190 -8.08 -3.60 3.82
N ILE A 191 -8.78 -3.22 4.88
CA ILE A 191 -10.06 -3.84 5.25
C ILE A 191 -11.22 -3.25 4.44
N PHE A 192 -11.12 -1.98 4.05
CA PHE A 192 -12.18 -1.22 3.37
C PHE A 192 -11.91 -0.94 1.88
N TYR A 193 -10.71 -1.25 1.37
CA TYR A 193 -10.38 -1.02 -0.04
C TYR A 193 -11.05 -2.05 -0.96
N TYR A 194 -11.13 -1.69 -2.23
CA TYR A 194 -11.29 -2.61 -3.32
C TYR A 194 -10.32 -2.24 -4.46
N GLU A 195 -10.01 -3.22 -5.30
CA GLU A 195 -9.12 -3.12 -6.44
C GLU A 195 -9.66 -4.02 -7.55
N GLY A 196 -9.79 -3.47 -8.76
CA GLY A 196 -10.22 -4.22 -9.93
C GLY A 196 -9.31 -3.93 -11.11
N HIS A 197 -9.02 -4.96 -11.90
CA HIS A 197 -8.34 -4.83 -13.18
C HIS A 197 -9.31 -5.23 -14.29
N VAL A 198 -9.30 -4.44 -15.36
CA VAL A 198 -10.07 -4.71 -16.57
C VAL A 198 -9.20 -4.41 -17.78
N ILE A 199 -9.30 -5.26 -18.80
CA ILE A 199 -8.69 -5.07 -20.11
C ILE A 199 -9.74 -4.45 -21.01
N VAL A 200 -9.48 -3.23 -21.46
CA VAL A 200 -10.33 -2.51 -22.39
C VAL A 200 -9.68 -2.57 -23.76
N VAL A 201 -10.38 -3.14 -24.75
CA VAL A 201 -9.87 -3.29 -26.11
C VAL A 201 -10.18 -2.02 -26.90
N THR A 202 -9.17 -1.27 -27.29
CA THR A 202 -9.29 -0.18 -28.26
C THR A 202 -8.65 -0.62 -29.56
N ASP A 203 -8.94 0.08 -30.66
CA ASP A 203 -8.27 -0.19 -31.93
C ASP A 203 -6.99 0.64 -32.12
N GLY A 204 -6.36 1.04 -31.00
CA GLY A 204 -5.13 1.82 -30.98
C GLY A 204 -5.32 3.22 -31.57
N GLU A 205 -4.47 3.60 -32.52
CA GLU A 205 -4.53 4.91 -33.19
C GLU A 205 -5.59 5.00 -34.30
N GLN A 206 -6.30 3.91 -34.63
CA GLN A 206 -7.24 3.90 -35.76
C GLN A 206 -8.64 4.43 -35.44
N HIS A 207 -8.96 4.68 -34.15
CA HIS A 207 -10.18 5.35 -33.66
C HIS A 207 -11.52 4.81 -34.22
N SER A 208 -11.56 3.55 -34.61
CA SER A 208 -12.70 2.88 -35.25
C SER A 208 -13.56 2.09 -34.27
N GLN A 209 -13.06 1.77 -33.07
CA GLN A 209 -13.84 1.13 -32.01
C GLN A 209 -13.49 1.69 -30.64
N ASN A 210 -14.49 2.36 -30.07
CA ASN A 210 -14.46 2.74 -28.67
C ASN A 210 -14.94 1.58 -27.80
N SER A 211 -14.32 1.41 -26.64
CA SER A 211 -14.77 0.44 -25.64
C SER A 211 -15.12 1.12 -24.34
N THR A 212 -16.30 0.78 -23.81
CA THR A 212 -16.82 1.34 -22.57
C THR A 212 -16.60 0.36 -21.42
N PHE A 213 -16.16 0.89 -20.29
CA PHE A 213 -16.16 0.21 -19.01
C PHE A 213 -17.03 0.96 -18.01
N CYS A 214 -17.80 0.23 -17.20
CA CYS A 214 -18.64 0.78 -16.14
C CYS A 214 -18.39 0.08 -14.81
N ASN A 215 -18.10 0.86 -13.77
CA ASN A 215 -17.91 0.38 -12.39
C ASN A 215 -19.27 0.20 -11.68
N THR A 216 -20.09 -0.72 -12.16
CA THR A 216 -21.45 -0.97 -11.64
C THR A 216 -21.61 -2.33 -10.97
N ALA A 217 -20.74 -3.29 -11.29
CA ALA A 217 -20.76 -4.62 -10.70
C ALA A 217 -19.35 -5.22 -10.68
N THR A 218 -19.07 -6.06 -9.68
CA THR A 218 -17.80 -6.78 -9.57
C THR A 218 -17.53 -7.72 -10.75
N ALA A 219 -18.60 -8.21 -11.41
CA ALA A 219 -18.52 -9.06 -12.59
C ALA A 219 -18.02 -8.34 -13.85
N ASN A 220 -17.95 -7.01 -13.85
CA ASN A 220 -17.44 -6.24 -14.99
C ASN A 220 -15.90 -6.22 -15.03
N PHE A 221 -15.23 -6.65 -13.96
CA PHE A 221 -13.77 -6.71 -13.90
C PHE A 221 -13.26 -8.10 -14.28
N ASP A 222 -12.10 -8.16 -14.96
CA ASP A 222 -11.41 -9.42 -15.25
C ASP A 222 -10.83 -10.04 -13.98
N SER A 223 -10.39 -9.19 -13.04
CA SER A 223 -10.01 -9.61 -11.70
C SER A 223 -10.45 -8.55 -10.69
N PHE A 224 -10.98 -9.00 -9.56
CA PHE A 224 -11.46 -8.14 -8.50
C PHE A 224 -10.98 -8.65 -7.14
N ARG A 225 -10.40 -7.76 -6.34
CA ARG A 225 -9.93 -8.02 -4.99
C ARG A 225 -10.52 -6.96 -4.09
N ALA A 226 -11.01 -7.38 -2.93
CA ALA A 226 -11.53 -6.43 -1.95
C ALA A 226 -11.17 -6.82 -0.53
N GLY A 227 -11.20 -5.83 0.35
CA GLY A 227 -11.02 -6.01 1.78
C GLY A 227 -12.19 -6.77 2.40
N ALA A 228 -11.97 -7.30 3.61
CA ALA A 228 -12.93 -8.17 4.29
C ALA A 228 -14.30 -7.53 4.59
N ASN A 229 -14.38 -6.19 4.61
CA ASN A 229 -15.63 -5.45 4.85
C ASN A 229 -16.33 -4.99 3.55
N PHE A 230 -15.81 -5.35 2.38
CA PHE A 230 -16.41 -4.97 1.11
C PHE A 230 -17.10 -6.20 0.49
N ASP A 231 -18.41 -6.12 0.30
CA ASP A 231 -19.26 -7.21 -0.17
C ASP A 231 -19.60 -7.12 -1.67
N GLY A 232 -18.98 -6.18 -2.39
CA GLY A 232 -19.29 -5.89 -3.79
C GLY A 232 -20.37 -4.82 -3.97
N THR A 233 -21.02 -4.39 -2.89
CA THR A 233 -21.97 -3.26 -2.90
C THR A 233 -21.27 -1.97 -2.49
N GLY A 234 -21.72 -0.83 -3.01
CA GLY A 234 -21.10 0.47 -2.73
C GLY A 234 -19.89 0.83 -3.60
N LEU A 235 -19.79 0.22 -4.80
CA LEU A 235 -18.90 0.72 -5.84
C LEU A 235 -19.29 2.15 -6.23
N THR A 236 -18.30 3.02 -6.41
CA THR A 236 -18.53 4.32 -7.03
C THR A 236 -18.99 4.10 -8.45
N THR A 237 -20.21 4.53 -8.75
CA THR A 237 -20.78 4.37 -10.08
C THR A 237 -20.15 5.39 -11.02
N PHE A 238 -19.33 4.92 -11.95
CA PHE A 238 -18.80 5.71 -13.05
C PHE A 238 -18.65 4.82 -14.29
N CYS A 239 -18.66 5.44 -15.46
CA CYS A 239 -18.28 4.80 -16.71
C CYS A 239 -17.20 5.62 -17.39
N PHE A 240 -16.33 4.97 -18.14
CA PHE A 240 -15.46 5.63 -19.11
C PHE A 240 -15.50 4.90 -20.44
N GLU A 241 -15.35 5.66 -21.50
CA GLU A 241 -15.16 5.18 -22.86
C GLU A 241 -13.73 5.48 -23.27
N ALA A 242 -12.99 4.44 -23.67
CA ALA A 242 -11.65 4.59 -24.20
C ALA A 242 -11.71 4.71 -25.73
N HIS A 243 -11.15 5.79 -26.26
CA HIS A 243 -11.17 6.09 -27.70
C HIS A 243 -9.93 5.57 -28.40
N ASP A 244 -8.79 5.58 -27.72
CA ASP A 244 -7.51 5.21 -28.31
C ASP A 244 -6.53 4.66 -27.28
N PHE A 245 -5.38 4.21 -27.77
CA PHE A 245 -4.21 3.94 -26.96
C PHE A 245 -2.95 4.24 -27.76
N SER A 246 -1.99 4.92 -27.13
CA SER A 246 -0.65 5.17 -27.69
C SER A 246 0.45 4.83 -26.69
N ALA A 247 1.57 4.35 -27.20
CA ALA A 247 2.74 3.99 -26.42
C ALA A 247 4.01 4.54 -27.06
N ASP A 248 4.77 5.32 -26.29
CA ASP A 248 6.10 5.79 -26.65
C ASP A 248 7.15 4.82 -26.10
N TYR A 249 8.14 4.47 -26.92
CA TYR A 249 9.24 3.60 -26.54
C TYR A 249 10.60 4.29 -26.73
N LEU A 250 11.51 4.04 -25.81
CA LEU A 250 12.91 4.41 -25.96
C LEU A 250 13.58 3.55 -27.05
N PRO A 251 14.72 3.99 -27.64
CA PRO A 251 15.43 3.23 -28.67
C PRO A 251 15.91 1.83 -28.23
N ASN A 252 15.94 1.56 -26.93
CA ASN A 252 16.27 0.25 -26.36
C ASN A 252 15.04 -0.66 -26.18
N GLY A 253 13.86 -0.25 -26.64
CA GLY A 253 12.60 -1.01 -26.54
C GLY A 253 11.86 -0.86 -25.21
N GLN A 254 12.38 -0.07 -24.26
CA GLN A 254 11.70 0.17 -22.99
C GLN A 254 10.55 1.16 -23.18
N ALA A 255 9.37 0.85 -22.64
CA ALA A 255 8.24 1.77 -22.62
C ALA A 255 8.60 3.07 -21.85
N GLU A 256 8.42 4.21 -22.52
CA GLU A 256 8.60 5.54 -21.96
C GLU A 256 7.29 6.08 -21.37
N MET A 257 6.21 6.01 -22.15
CA MET A 257 4.91 6.54 -21.74
C MET A 257 3.75 5.80 -22.42
N PHE A 258 2.68 5.58 -21.68
CA PHE A 258 1.39 5.16 -22.24
C PHE A 258 0.36 6.29 -22.06
N ARG A 259 -0.46 6.50 -23.08
CA ARG A 259 -1.56 7.48 -23.07
C ARG A 259 -2.81 6.87 -23.70
N SER A 260 -3.97 7.31 -23.23
CA SER A 260 -5.27 6.97 -23.80
C SER A 260 -6.21 8.14 -23.59
N ASN A 261 -6.84 8.64 -24.65
CA ASN A 261 -7.93 9.59 -24.55
C ASN A 261 -9.20 8.85 -24.16
N ILE A 262 -9.82 9.30 -23.07
CA ILE A 262 -11.05 8.73 -22.54
C ILE A 262 -12.10 9.82 -22.32
N SER A 263 -13.36 9.45 -22.45
CA SER A 263 -14.48 10.24 -21.96
C SER A 263 -15.08 9.54 -20.74
N TYR A 264 -15.45 10.25 -19.68
CA TYR A 264 -16.03 9.64 -18.49
C TYR A 264 -17.24 10.40 -17.93
N ALA A 265 -18.10 9.65 -17.24
CA ALA A 265 -19.27 10.16 -16.53
C ALA A 265 -19.45 9.46 -15.18
N ILE A 266 -20.08 10.14 -14.23
CA ILE A 266 -20.22 9.69 -12.84
C ILE A 266 -21.71 9.69 -12.44
N GLY A 267 -22.12 8.70 -11.63
CA GLY A 267 -23.47 8.64 -11.08
C GLY A 267 -24.53 8.57 -12.18
N ASP A 268 -25.52 9.44 -12.14
CA ASP A 268 -26.62 9.47 -13.11
C ASP A 268 -26.20 10.04 -14.48
N GLU A 269 -25.05 10.73 -14.58
CA GLU A 269 -24.57 11.28 -15.85
C GLU A 269 -24.16 10.18 -16.84
N ILE A 270 -23.94 8.94 -16.37
CA ILE A 270 -23.65 7.79 -17.24
C ILE A 270 -24.79 7.47 -18.20
N PHE A 271 -26.00 7.96 -17.92
CA PHE A 271 -27.18 7.78 -18.78
C PHE A 271 -27.35 8.89 -19.82
N ASN A 272 -26.52 9.94 -19.75
CA ASN A 272 -26.47 10.96 -20.80
C ASN A 272 -25.78 10.40 -22.05
N ASP A 273 -25.91 11.12 -23.15
CA ASP A 273 -25.17 10.83 -24.38
C ASP A 273 -23.65 10.81 -24.11
N PRO A 274 -22.90 9.76 -24.49
CA PRO A 274 -21.45 9.70 -24.34
C PRO A 274 -20.71 10.92 -24.92
N GLU A 275 -21.25 11.59 -25.94
CA GLU A 275 -20.66 12.82 -26.47
C GLU A 275 -20.65 14.00 -25.47
N THR A 276 -21.43 13.91 -24.40
CA THR A 276 -21.50 14.92 -23.33
C THR A 276 -20.63 14.59 -22.12
N TRP A 277 -19.95 13.45 -22.15
CA TRP A 277 -19.07 13.03 -21.08
C TRP A 277 -17.82 13.91 -21.01
N THR A 278 -17.14 13.88 -19.87
CA THR A 278 -15.96 14.72 -19.68
C THR A 278 -14.73 14.05 -20.27
N ASP A 279 -14.06 14.73 -21.19
CA ASP A 279 -12.79 14.27 -21.76
C ASP A 279 -11.66 14.29 -20.72
N TYR A 280 -10.82 13.26 -20.77
CA TYR A 280 -9.61 13.15 -19.95
C TYR A 280 -8.52 12.36 -20.69
N GLU A 281 -7.28 12.83 -20.64
CA GLU A 281 -6.13 12.09 -21.14
C GLU A 281 -5.55 11.23 -20.00
N LEU A 282 -5.79 9.93 -20.03
CA LEU A 282 -5.28 8.98 -19.06
C LEU A 282 -3.81 8.65 -19.35
N ARG A 283 -2.92 8.86 -18.37
CA ARG A 283 -1.48 8.67 -18.54
C ARG A 283 -0.85 7.91 -17.37
N VAL A 284 0.29 7.27 -17.64
CA VAL A 284 1.10 6.62 -16.60
C VAL A 284 1.45 7.63 -15.50
N ASN A 285 1.27 7.25 -14.24
CA ASN A 285 1.44 8.09 -13.03
C ASN A 285 0.49 9.30 -12.90
N HIS A 286 -0.42 9.51 -13.85
CA HIS A 286 -1.47 10.54 -13.80
C HIS A 286 -2.86 9.86 -13.87
N PRO A 287 -3.32 9.28 -12.75
CA PRO A 287 -4.60 8.60 -12.71
C PRO A 287 -5.76 9.59 -12.79
N LEU A 288 -6.85 9.15 -13.42
CA LEU A 288 -8.15 9.79 -13.26
C LEU A 288 -8.65 9.55 -11.83
N ARG A 289 -9.11 10.61 -11.16
CA ARG A 289 -9.59 10.57 -9.77
C ARG A 289 -11.08 10.89 -9.75
N ILE A 290 -11.90 9.93 -9.31
CA ILE A 290 -13.37 10.03 -9.32
C ILE A 290 -13.88 9.62 -7.94
N GLU A 291 -14.56 10.52 -7.20
CA GLU A 291 -15.28 10.20 -5.95
C GLU A 291 -14.48 9.35 -4.93
N GLY A 292 -13.16 9.54 -4.86
CA GLY A 292 -12.26 8.80 -3.96
C GLY A 292 -11.54 7.62 -4.61
N ASP A 293 -12.01 7.14 -5.75
CA ASP A 293 -11.38 6.12 -6.56
C ASP A 293 -10.36 6.68 -7.54
N ARG A 294 -9.50 5.79 -8.04
CA ARG A 294 -8.42 6.12 -8.96
C ARG A 294 -8.33 5.10 -10.07
N VAL A 295 -8.45 5.55 -11.31
CA VAL A 295 -8.26 4.72 -12.51
C VAL A 295 -6.85 4.93 -13.02
N TYR A 296 -6.09 3.84 -13.12
CA TYR A 296 -4.69 3.85 -13.56
C TYR A 296 -4.54 3.11 -14.89
N LEU A 297 -3.82 3.71 -15.83
CA LEU A 297 -3.30 3.01 -17.00
C LEU A 297 -2.05 2.21 -16.61
N GLN A 298 -2.19 0.89 -16.52
CA GLN A 298 -1.11 0.01 -16.03
C GLN A 298 -0.22 -0.52 -17.15
N GLY A 299 -0.79 -0.79 -18.32
CA GLY A 299 -0.09 -1.40 -19.45
C GLY A 299 -1.03 -1.69 -20.60
N HIS A 300 -0.56 -2.46 -21.56
CA HIS A 300 -1.33 -2.87 -22.74
C HIS A 300 -0.93 -4.28 -23.18
N GLY A 301 -1.65 -4.78 -24.17
CA GLY A 301 -1.37 -6.02 -24.87
C GLY A 301 -2.08 -5.98 -26.22
N PHE A 302 -2.09 -7.10 -26.93
CA PHE A 302 -2.72 -7.19 -28.25
C PHE A 302 -3.99 -8.04 -28.20
N ALA A 303 -5.02 -7.57 -28.88
CA ALA A 303 -6.28 -8.27 -29.07
C ALA A 303 -6.50 -8.51 -30.57
N PRO A 304 -5.98 -9.62 -31.13
CA PRO A 304 -6.11 -9.88 -32.55
C PRO A 304 -7.57 -10.17 -32.95
N THR A 305 -7.97 -9.67 -34.12
CA THR A 305 -9.29 -9.88 -34.70
C THR A 305 -9.23 -10.98 -35.76
N PHE A 306 -10.05 -12.01 -35.59
CA PHE A 306 -10.16 -13.11 -36.56
C PHE A 306 -11.56 -13.18 -37.13
N THR A 307 -11.64 -13.38 -38.44
CA THR A 307 -12.89 -13.63 -39.15
C THR A 307 -12.86 -15.04 -39.73
N VAL A 308 -13.82 -15.87 -39.32
CA VAL A 308 -14.01 -17.22 -39.84
C VAL A 308 -15.20 -17.19 -40.81
N THR A 309 -15.02 -17.79 -41.98
CA THR A 309 -16.07 -17.96 -43.00
C THR A 309 -16.43 -19.44 -43.11
N TRP A 310 -17.72 -19.76 -42.98
CA TRP A 310 -18.22 -21.12 -43.10
C TRP A 310 -18.60 -21.48 -44.54
N PRO A 311 -18.77 -22.78 -44.87
CA PRO A 311 -19.10 -23.23 -46.23
C PRO A 311 -20.38 -22.62 -46.82
N ASN A 312 -21.32 -22.17 -46.00
CA ASN A 312 -22.54 -21.47 -46.43
C ASN A 312 -22.30 -19.98 -46.76
N GLY A 313 -21.07 -19.47 -46.62
CA GLY A 313 -20.71 -18.07 -46.86
C GLY A 313 -20.94 -17.13 -45.67
N GLU A 314 -21.53 -17.60 -44.57
CA GLU A 314 -21.69 -16.79 -43.36
C GLU A 314 -20.36 -16.63 -42.62
N THR A 315 -20.18 -15.48 -41.96
CA THR A 315 -18.96 -15.14 -41.25
C THR A 315 -19.21 -14.88 -39.77
N ARG A 316 -18.16 -15.09 -38.96
CA ARG A 316 -18.11 -14.65 -37.56
C ARG A 316 -16.76 -13.98 -37.34
N THR A 317 -16.82 -12.75 -36.84
CA THR A 317 -15.65 -11.99 -36.43
C THR A 317 -15.63 -11.93 -34.92
N GLN A 318 -14.47 -12.20 -34.32
CA GLN A 318 -14.24 -12.02 -32.89
C GLN A 318 -12.90 -11.33 -32.68
N THR A 319 -12.87 -10.48 -31.67
CA THR A 319 -11.68 -9.81 -31.15
C THR A 319 -11.58 -10.18 -29.69
N VAL A 320 -10.47 -10.82 -29.31
CA VAL A 320 -10.25 -11.28 -27.94
C VAL A 320 -8.82 -10.96 -27.55
N GLN A 321 -8.62 -10.46 -26.34
CA GLN A 321 -7.31 -10.21 -25.77
C GLN A 321 -6.49 -11.50 -25.70
N TRP A 322 -5.26 -11.45 -26.19
CA TRP A 322 -4.29 -12.54 -26.01
C TRP A 322 -3.35 -12.16 -24.87
N ARG A 323 -3.00 -13.14 -24.04
CA ARG A 323 -2.19 -12.89 -22.85
C ARG A 323 -0.73 -12.68 -23.27
N PRO A 324 -0.09 -11.57 -22.90
CA PRO A 324 1.35 -11.40 -23.08
C PRO A 324 2.11 -12.43 -22.24
N ASP A 325 2.89 -13.29 -22.89
CA ASP A 325 3.84 -14.20 -22.25
C ASP A 325 5.21 -13.53 -22.06
N ASP A 326 5.54 -12.56 -22.91
CA ASP A 326 6.72 -11.71 -22.80
C ASP A 326 6.30 -10.24 -22.61
N PRO A 327 6.57 -9.60 -21.46
CA PRO A 327 6.18 -8.21 -21.22
C PRO A 327 7.07 -7.17 -21.92
N THR A 328 8.19 -7.57 -22.52
CA THR A 328 9.09 -6.68 -23.27
C THR A 328 8.72 -6.64 -24.75
N PHE A 329 8.49 -7.80 -25.36
CA PHE A 329 8.16 -7.90 -26.79
C PHE A 329 6.68 -8.17 -27.05
N PHE A 330 5.86 -8.32 -26.00
CA PHE A 330 4.43 -8.61 -26.09
C PHE A 330 4.08 -9.84 -26.93
N LEU A 331 5.00 -10.81 -27.02
CA LEU A 331 4.68 -12.14 -27.54
C LEU A 331 3.53 -12.67 -26.70
N SER A 332 2.40 -12.93 -27.36
CA SER A 332 1.15 -13.24 -26.66
C SER A 332 0.62 -14.60 -27.10
N SER A 333 0.11 -15.39 -26.16
CA SER A 333 -0.60 -16.63 -26.47
C SER A 333 -2.10 -16.48 -26.24
N GLY A 334 -2.87 -17.18 -27.07
CA GLY A 334 -4.31 -17.16 -26.95
C GLY A 334 -4.98 -18.30 -27.67
N VAL A 335 -6.27 -18.45 -27.35
CA VAL A 335 -7.18 -19.39 -28.02
C VAL A 335 -8.52 -18.71 -28.21
N MET A 336 -9.11 -18.86 -29.40
CA MET A 336 -10.45 -18.40 -29.71
C MET A 336 -11.30 -19.55 -30.24
N ARG A 337 -12.55 -19.59 -29.81
CA ARG A 337 -13.53 -20.58 -30.25
C ARG A 337 -14.60 -19.91 -31.10
N PHE A 338 -14.78 -20.45 -32.29
CA PHE A 338 -15.77 -20.04 -33.27
C PHE A 338 -16.86 -21.11 -33.38
N ASP A 339 -18.06 -20.74 -32.95
CA ASP A 339 -19.25 -21.58 -33.07
C ASP A 339 -19.85 -21.46 -34.48
N PRO A 340 -20.25 -22.57 -35.13
CA PRO A 340 -20.92 -22.52 -36.42
C PRO A 340 -22.19 -21.67 -36.37
N PRO A 341 -22.51 -20.94 -37.46
CA PRO A 341 -23.75 -20.21 -37.53
C PRO A 341 -24.98 -21.09 -37.37
N ALA A 342 -26.05 -20.50 -36.83
CA ALA A 342 -27.29 -21.22 -36.60
C ALA A 342 -27.86 -21.75 -37.93
N GLY A 343 -28.26 -23.02 -37.96
CA GLY A 343 -28.85 -23.66 -39.15
C GLY A 343 -27.87 -24.42 -40.05
N VAL A 344 -26.55 -24.20 -39.93
CA VAL A 344 -25.54 -25.00 -40.67
C VAL A 344 -25.49 -26.44 -40.17
N PHE A 345 -25.52 -26.60 -38.85
CA PHE A 345 -25.65 -27.88 -38.15
C PHE A 345 -26.87 -27.80 -37.21
N PRO A 346 -28.04 -28.35 -37.63
CA PRO A 346 -29.28 -28.29 -36.86
C PRO A 346 -29.18 -29.09 -35.55
N ASP A 347 -28.49 -30.24 -35.60
CA ASP A 347 -28.26 -31.08 -34.44
C ASP A 347 -27.16 -30.48 -33.52
N LEU A 348 -27.39 -30.53 -32.20
CA LEU A 348 -26.48 -29.96 -31.21
C LEU A 348 -25.16 -30.74 -31.10
N TYR A 349 -25.20 -32.06 -31.28
CA TYR A 349 -23.99 -32.88 -31.24
C TYR A 349 -23.13 -32.60 -32.46
N GLU A 350 -23.71 -32.57 -33.66
CA GLU A 350 -23.01 -32.18 -34.89
C GLU A 350 -22.44 -30.76 -34.80
N ARG A 351 -23.19 -29.80 -34.25
CA ARG A 351 -22.69 -28.43 -34.08
C ARG A 351 -21.46 -28.38 -33.19
N ARG A 352 -21.42 -29.15 -32.10
CA ARG A 352 -20.24 -29.24 -31.21
C ARG A 352 -19.04 -29.86 -31.90
N GLN A 353 -19.24 -30.83 -32.79
CA GLN A 353 -18.14 -31.46 -33.55
C GLN A 353 -17.55 -30.54 -34.63
N ASN A 354 -18.27 -29.47 -35.02
CA ASN A 354 -17.85 -28.53 -36.06
C ASN A 354 -17.44 -27.15 -35.52
N GLN A 355 -17.21 -27.03 -34.21
CA GLN A 355 -16.61 -25.83 -33.63
C GLN A 355 -15.15 -25.71 -34.07
N LEU A 356 -14.72 -24.49 -34.39
CA LEU A 356 -13.33 -24.22 -34.74
C LEU A 356 -12.63 -23.57 -33.55
N ALA A 357 -11.43 -24.04 -33.23
CA ALA A 357 -10.54 -23.42 -32.27
C ALA A 357 -9.30 -22.91 -33.00
N ILE A 358 -9.03 -21.61 -32.89
CA ILE A 358 -7.78 -21.01 -33.34
C ILE A 358 -6.91 -20.82 -32.11
N GLN A 359 -5.80 -21.56 -32.03
CA GLN A 359 -4.79 -21.42 -31.00
C GLN A 359 -3.49 -21.00 -31.65
N GLY A 360 -2.76 -20.08 -31.02
CA GLY A 360 -1.45 -19.69 -31.53
C GLY A 360 -0.68 -18.76 -30.63
N LEU A 361 0.42 -18.27 -31.21
CA LEU A 361 1.23 -17.18 -30.68
C LEU A 361 1.08 -15.98 -31.61
N PHE A 362 0.80 -14.82 -31.04
CA PHE A 362 0.82 -13.55 -31.71
C PHE A 362 2.14 -12.86 -31.37
N ALA A 363 3.00 -12.71 -32.39
CA ALA A 363 4.25 -11.99 -32.29
C ALA A 363 4.08 -10.64 -33.00
N PRO A 364 3.85 -9.54 -32.26
CA PRO A 364 3.79 -8.22 -32.87
C PRO A 364 5.15 -7.90 -33.50
N THR A 365 5.15 -7.36 -34.72
CA THR A 365 6.37 -6.82 -35.31
C THR A 365 6.68 -5.50 -34.60
N ALA A 366 7.92 -5.37 -34.11
CA ALA A 366 8.43 -4.18 -33.43
C ALA A 366 8.26 -2.89 -34.24
#